data_AF-A0A2G8LGQ0-F1
#
_entry.id   AF-A0A2G8LGQ0-F1
#
_cell.length_a   1.000
_cell.length_b   1.000
_cell.length_c   1.000
_cell.angle_alpha   90.00
_cell.angle_beta   90.00
_cell.angle_gamma   90.00
#
_symmetry.space_group_name_H-M   'P 1'
#
loop_
_entity.id
_entity.type
_entity.pdbx_description
1 polymer ?
#
loop_
_entity_poly.entity_id
_entity_poly.type
_entity_poly.pdbx_seq_one_letter_code
_entity_poly.pdbx_strand_id
1 'polypeptide(L)'
;MLNLLHLTISFKLSSENSSAVLESHHSALAFQLTTREDSCNIFKELDREDYRAIRHSVIDMVLATEMTRHFEHLSKFVNCINKPGTRDGDDNSSMQSGQSTPDAASLTTPENRALIRRMLIKCSDVANPTQAVDLCVAWANRISQEYFNQTDEEKRRGLPVVMPVFDRSSCSIPKSQISFIDYFIMDMFDAWDAFSDTPELMEHLHTNYKYWKEQEDKERKKKLVEGDKP
;
A
#
# COMPACT_ATOMS: atom_id res chain seq x y z
N MET A 1 -2.99 0.61 -8.06
CA MET A 1 -3.37 0.09 -6.72
C MET A 1 -4.85 -0.27 -6.57
N LEU A 2 -5.58 -0.53 -7.67
CA LEU A 2 -6.57 -1.60 -7.85
C LEU A 2 -7.23 -1.31 -9.20
N ASN A 3 -6.57 -1.67 -10.30
CA ASN A 3 -7.26 -1.70 -11.59
C ASN A 3 -7.99 -3.05 -11.70
N LEU A 4 -8.95 -3.24 -10.78
CA LEU A 4 -9.76 -4.46 -10.66
C LEU A 4 -10.57 -4.71 -11.93
N LEU A 5 -10.77 -3.70 -12.79
CA LEU A 5 -11.37 -3.88 -14.11
C LEU A 5 -10.59 -4.92 -14.94
N HIS A 6 -9.26 -4.95 -14.82
CA HIS A 6 -8.44 -5.98 -15.48
C HIS A 6 -8.65 -7.36 -14.88
N LEU A 7 -8.87 -7.49 -13.57
CA LEU A 7 -9.21 -8.76 -12.91
C LEU A 7 -10.61 -9.25 -13.31
N THR A 8 -11.61 -8.37 -13.42
CA THR A 8 -12.96 -8.71 -13.88
C THR A 8 -12.99 -9.10 -15.36
N ILE A 9 -12.15 -8.48 -16.20
CA ILE A 9 -11.98 -8.87 -17.61
C ILE A 9 -11.16 -10.18 -17.72
N SER A 10 -10.10 -10.34 -16.92
CA SER A 10 -9.27 -11.55 -16.85
C SER A 10 -10.02 -12.75 -16.27
N PHE A 11 -11.09 -12.57 -15.48
CA PHE A 11 -11.97 -13.68 -15.10
C PHE A 11 -12.62 -14.38 -16.30
N LYS A 12 -12.65 -13.73 -17.47
CA LYS A 12 -13.09 -14.31 -18.74
C LYS A 12 -11.97 -14.95 -19.57
N LEU A 13 -10.69 -14.72 -19.23
CA LEU A 13 -9.54 -15.22 -19.96
C LEU A 13 -8.58 -15.95 -19.01
N SER A 14 -8.60 -17.28 -19.11
CA SER A 14 -7.70 -18.27 -18.50
C SER A 14 -7.81 -18.51 -16.99
N SER A 15 -8.34 -19.69 -16.71
CA SER A 15 -8.11 -20.53 -15.53
C SER A 15 -6.61 -20.64 -15.16
N GLU A 16 -6.32 -20.59 -13.86
CA GLU A 16 -5.11 -21.10 -13.17
C GLU A 16 -3.82 -20.25 -13.05
N ASN A 17 -3.82 -18.92 -13.24
CA ASN A 17 -2.64 -18.12 -12.81
C ASN A 17 -2.91 -16.61 -12.52
N SER A 18 -3.87 -16.32 -11.65
CA SER A 18 -4.45 -14.98 -11.45
C SER A 18 -3.80 -14.10 -10.37
N SER A 19 -2.57 -14.37 -9.91
CA SER A 19 -1.90 -13.53 -8.91
C SER A 19 -1.08 -12.41 -9.55
N ALA A 20 -1.09 -11.22 -8.94
CA ALA A 20 -0.24 -10.08 -9.31
C ALA A 20 -0.25 -9.68 -10.81
N VAL A 21 -1.41 -9.70 -11.48
CA VAL A 21 -1.53 -9.47 -12.93
C VAL A 21 -0.95 -8.11 -13.34
N LEU A 22 -1.32 -7.04 -12.63
CA LEU A 22 -0.88 -5.69 -12.97
C LEU A 22 0.57 -5.45 -12.58
N GLU A 23 0.99 -5.94 -11.42
CA GLU A 23 2.35 -5.82 -10.91
C GLU A 23 3.34 -6.57 -11.82
N SER A 24 2.96 -7.76 -12.30
CA SER A 24 3.70 -8.51 -13.31
C SER A 24 3.78 -7.75 -14.63
N HIS A 25 2.67 -7.14 -15.07
CA HIS A 25 2.67 -6.31 -16.28
C HIS A 25 3.56 -5.06 -16.13
N HIS A 26 3.49 -4.35 -15.00
CA HIS A 26 4.30 -3.15 -14.74
C HIS A 26 5.79 -3.46 -14.81
N SER A 27 6.23 -4.54 -14.13
CA SER A 27 7.63 -4.95 -14.15
C SER A 27 8.07 -5.42 -15.55
N ALA A 28 7.28 -6.25 -16.23
CA ALA A 28 7.59 -6.73 -17.57
C ALA A 28 7.71 -5.59 -18.59
N LEU A 29 6.72 -4.71 -18.64
CA LEU A 29 6.67 -3.60 -19.57
C LEU A 29 7.78 -2.59 -19.31
N ALA A 30 8.07 -2.25 -18.05
CA ALA A 30 9.14 -1.31 -17.71
C ALA A 30 10.50 -1.80 -18.22
N PHE A 31 10.84 -3.07 -18.00
CA PHE A 31 12.08 -3.64 -18.53
C PHE A 31 12.07 -3.77 -20.05
N GLN A 32 10.94 -4.16 -20.65
CA GLN A 32 10.83 -4.23 -22.10
C GLN A 32 11.11 -2.87 -22.75
N LEU A 33 10.51 -1.80 -22.24
CA LEU A 33 10.74 -0.43 -22.74
C LEU A 33 12.18 0.01 -22.52
N THR A 34 12.75 -0.27 -21.35
CA THR A 34 14.12 0.12 -21.01
C THR A 34 15.14 -0.57 -21.91
N THR A 35 14.98 -1.86 -22.21
CA THR A 35 15.93 -2.63 -23.01
C THR A 35 15.63 -2.61 -24.51
N ARG A 36 14.60 -1.87 -24.96
CA ARG A 36 14.20 -1.83 -26.38
C ARG A 36 15.16 -0.98 -27.21
N GLU A 37 15.61 0.14 -26.67
CA GLU A 37 16.51 1.09 -27.34
C GLU A 37 17.67 1.45 -26.43
N ASP A 38 18.89 1.49 -26.97
CA ASP A 38 20.10 1.81 -26.20
C ASP A 38 20.08 3.24 -25.61
N SER A 39 19.34 4.16 -26.24
CA SER A 39 19.08 5.52 -25.74
C SER A 39 18.23 5.54 -24.47
N CYS A 40 17.40 4.52 -24.25
CA CYS A 40 16.53 4.38 -23.07
C CYS A 40 17.12 3.46 -22.01
N ASN A 41 18.13 2.66 -22.35
CA ASN A 41 18.69 1.65 -21.46
C ASN A 41 19.62 2.25 -20.40
N ILE A 42 19.04 2.64 -19.27
CA ILE A 42 19.78 3.14 -18.09
C ILE A 42 20.70 2.10 -17.44
N PHE A 43 20.59 0.82 -17.83
CA PHE A 43 21.40 -0.28 -17.30
C PHE A 43 22.53 -0.72 -18.22
N LYS A 44 22.72 -0.07 -19.38
CA LYS A 44 23.62 -0.54 -20.43
C LYS A 44 25.10 -0.64 -20.01
N GLU A 45 25.53 0.19 -19.07
CA GLU A 45 26.92 0.23 -18.57
C GLU A 45 27.12 -0.66 -17.33
N LEU A 46 26.07 -1.33 -16.84
CA LEU A 46 26.20 -2.27 -15.73
C LEU A 46 26.76 -3.59 -16.21
N ASP A 47 27.57 -4.23 -15.37
CA ASP A 47 27.93 -5.61 -15.61
C ASP A 47 26.72 -6.55 -15.43
N ARG A 48 26.91 -7.80 -15.83
CA ARG A 48 25.85 -8.79 -15.84
C ARG A 48 25.35 -9.15 -14.44
N GLU A 49 26.24 -9.13 -13.44
CA GLU A 49 25.90 -9.52 -12.06
C GLU A 49 25.09 -8.41 -11.38
N ASP A 50 25.54 -7.16 -11.52
CA ASP A 50 24.86 -5.96 -11.04
C ASP A 50 23.49 -5.79 -11.68
N TYR A 51 23.40 -5.93 -13.02
CA TYR A 51 22.12 -5.87 -13.71
C TYR A 51 21.15 -6.94 -13.20
N ARG A 52 21.63 -8.17 -12.99
CA ARG A 52 20.80 -9.27 -12.47
C ARG A 52 20.31 -8.96 -11.06
N ALA A 53 21.17 -8.43 -10.19
CA ALA A 53 20.83 -8.08 -8.82
C ALA A 53 19.80 -6.93 -8.76
N ILE A 54 20.02 -5.86 -9.52
CA ILE A 54 19.08 -4.72 -9.60
C ILE A 54 17.75 -5.17 -10.20
N ARG A 55 17.76 -5.90 -11.31
CA ARG A 55 16.55 -6.42 -11.93
C ARG A 55 15.73 -7.26 -10.95
N HIS A 56 16.40 -8.16 -10.22
CA HIS A 56 15.74 -8.98 -9.21
C HIS A 56 15.10 -8.12 -8.10
N SER A 57 15.84 -7.14 -7.57
CA SER A 57 15.34 -6.26 -6.51
C SER A 57 14.17 -5.38 -6.98
N VAL A 58 14.20 -4.85 -8.20
CA VAL A 58 13.12 -4.02 -8.76
C VAL A 58 11.85 -4.86 -8.94
N ILE A 59 11.97 -6.06 -9.53
CA ILE A 59 10.82 -6.97 -9.71
C ILE A 59 10.23 -7.34 -8.34
N ASP A 60 11.08 -7.67 -7.37
CA ASP A 60 10.63 -8.02 -6.01
C ASP A 60 9.85 -6.88 -5.34
N MET A 61 10.34 -5.64 -5.46
CA MET A 61 9.65 -4.46 -4.93
C MET A 61 8.32 -4.18 -5.63
N VAL A 62 8.28 -4.28 -6.96
CA VAL A 62 7.04 -4.06 -7.74
C VAL A 62 6.00 -5.14 -7.41
N LEU A 63 6.39 -6.40 -7.27
CA LEU A 63 5.45 -7.45 -6.88
C LEU A 63 4.93 -7.28 -5.44
N ALA A 64 5.72 -6.66 -4.56
CA ALA A 64 5.29 -6.41 -3.18
C ALA A 64 4.21 -5.31 -3.05
N THR A 65 3.97 -4.50 -4.08
CA THR A 65 2.88 -3.50 -4.06
C THR A 65 1.51 -4.15 -4.20
N GLU A 66 1.42 -5.45 -4.50
CA GLU A 66 0.16 -6.19 -4.51
C GLU A 66 -0.53 -6.14 -3.13
N MET A 67 -1.74 -5.60 -3.08
CA MET A 67 -2.46 -5.37 -1.81
C MET A 67 -3.02 -6.66 -1.19
N THR A 68 -3.24 -7.72 -1.97
CA THR A 68 -3.69 -9.03 -1.44
C THR A 68 -2.68 -9.65 -0.48
N ARG A 69 -1.40 -9.27 -0.60
CA ARG A 69 -0.27 -9.72 0.24
C ARG A 69 0.15 -8.68 1.28
N HIS A 70 -0.64 -7.62 1.48
CA HIS A 70 -0.32 -6.54 2.41
C HIS A 70 0.03 -7.06 3.81
N PHE A 71 -0.85 -7.84 4.43
CA PHE A 71 -0.63 -8.36 5.79
C PHE A 71 0.49 -9.40 5.86
N GLU A 72 0.75 -10.15 4.79
CA GLU A 72 1.89 -11.07 4.71
C GLU A 72 3.21 -10.29 4.82
N HIS A 73 3.34 -9.19 4.06
CA HIS A 73 4.53 -8.34 4.08
C HIS A 73 4.68 -7.62 5.43
N LEU A 74 3.60 -7.02 5.95
CA LEU A 74 3.61 -6.34 7.24
C LEU A 74 4.00 -7.29 8.38
N SER A 75 3.38 -8.48 8.44
CA SER A 75 3.68 -9.47 9.49
C SER A 75 5.13 -9.94 9.45
N LYS A 76 5.69 -10.18 8.25
CA LYS A 76 7.11 -10.54 8.10
C LYS A 76 8.02 -9.41 8.55
N PHE A 77 7.72 -8.17 8.18
CA PHE A 77 8.48 -7.01 8.60
C PHE A 77 8.47 -6.86 10.13
N VAL A 78 7.30 -6.87 10.77
CA VAL A 78 7.18 -6.74 12.23
C VAL A 78 7.92 -7.87 12.96
N ASN A 79 7.77 -9.12 12.51
CA ASN A 79 8.36 -10.26 13.21
C ASN A 79 9.88 -10.38 13.02
N CYS A 80 10.41 -9.96 11.87
CA CYS A 80 11.84 -10.11 11.57
C CYS A 80 12.65 -8.85 11.83
N ILE A 81 12.05 -7.66 11.76
CA ILE A 81 12.74 -6.37 11.87
C ILE A 81 12.42 -5.65 13.18
N ASN A 82 11.13 -5.55 13.56
CA ASN A 82 10.73 -4.80 14.77
C ASN A 82 10.80 -5.64 16.06
N LYS A 83 10.84 -6.98 15.97
CA LYS A 83 10.97 -7.89 17.13
C LYS A 83 12.29 -8.69 17.17
N PRO A 84 13.49 -8.10 17.09
CA PRO A 84 14.71 -8.86 17.27
C PRO A 84 15.02 -8.97 18.77
N GLY A 85 14.35 -9.91 19.47
CA GLY A 85 14.56 -10.12 20.92
C GLY A 85 14.18 -11.50 21.48
N THR A 86 13.63 -12.41 20.67
CA THR A 86 13.33 -13.78 21.11
C THR A 86 13.81 -14.78 20.06
N ARG A 87 15.11 -15.10 20.07
CA ARG A 87 15.64 -16.30 19.43
C ARG A 87 16.25 -17.15 20.55
N ASP A 88 15.48 -18.17 20.93
CA ASP A 88 15.75 -19.37 21.71
C ASP A 88 17.04 -19.45 22.57
N GLY A 89 16.83 -19.45 23.89
CA GLY A 89 17.59 -20.25 24.85
C GLY A 89 18.82 -19.61 25.49
N ASP A 90 18.63 -18.81 26.54
CA ASP A 90 19.27 -19.12 27.84
C ASP A 90 18.53 -18.41 28.99
N ASP A 91 18.66 -19.02 30.15
CA ASP A 91 17.93 -18.78 31.39
C ASP A 91 18.18 -17.39 32.01
N ASN A 92 17.21 -16.98 32.82
CA ASN A 92 17.31 -16.02 33.93
C ASN A 92 17.01 -14.51 33.70
N SER A 93 15.84 -14.12 34.24
CA SER A 93 15.49 -12.86 34.90
C SER A 93 16.00 -11.50 34.37
N SER A 94 15.08 -10.71 33.80
CA SER A 94 14.67 -9.41 34.36
C SER A 94 13.63 -8.71 33.48
N MET A 95 12.60 -8.16 34.14
CA MET A 95 11.75 -7.12 33.57
C MET A 95 12.63 -5.94 33.16
N GLN A 96 12.76 -5.68 31.86
CA GLN A 96 13.22 -4.38 31.38
C GLN A 96 12.44 -3.98 30.13
N SER A 97 11.48 -3.08 30.34
CA SER A 97 10.87 -2.24 29.32
C SER A 97 11.95 -1.28 28.80
N GLY A 98 12.57 -1.64 27.68
CA GLY A 98 13.52 -0.80 26.94
C GLY A 98 13.45 -1.16 25.47
N GLN A 99 13.26 -0.16 24.60
CA GLN A 99 13.36 -0.30 23.15
C GLN A 99 14.79 -0.73 22.80
N SER A 100 14.99 -2.02 22.52
CA SER A 100 16.24 -2.53 21.98
C SER A 100 16.32 -2.16 20.51
N THR A 101 17.19 -1.22 20.15
CA THR A 101 17.54 -0.92 18.76
C THR A 101 18.03 -2.22 18.09
N PRO A 102 17.50 -2.61 16.90
CA PRO A 102 17.98 -3.78 16.19
C PRO A 102 19.49 -3.71 15.98
N ASP A 103 20.20 -4.82 16.22
CA ASP A 103 21.63 -4.91 15.87
C ASP A 103 21.82 -4.59 14.38
N ALA A 104 22.60 -3.54 14.10
CA ALA A 104 22.87 -3.05 12.75
C ALA A 104 23.38 -4.17 11.83
N ALA A 105 24.14 -5.15 12.35
CA ALA A 105 24.60 -6.30 11.57
C ALA A 105 23.43 -7.17 11.07
N SER A 106 22.41 -7.39 11.92
CA SER A 106 21.21 -8.16 11.56
C SER A 106 20.41 -7.50 10.43
N LEU A 107 20.31 -6.18 10.42
CA LEU A 107 19.55 -5.44 9.38
C LEU A 107 20.20 -5.52 7.99
N THR A 108 21.50 -5.82 7.91
CA THR A 108 22.24 -5.85 6.63
C THR A 108 22.14 -7.17 5.88
N THR A 109 21.54 -8.21 6.47
CA THR A 109 21.38 -9.50 5.77
C THR A 109 20.56 -9.34 4.48
N PRO A 110 20.85 -10.10 3.41
CA PRO A 110 20.10 -10.01 2.16
C PRO A 110 18.59 -10.16 2.34
N GLU A 111 18.16 -11.03 3.26
CA GLU A 111 16.77 -11.32 3.59
C GLU A 111 16.11 -10.11 4.27
N ASN A 112 16.75 -9.54 5.29
CA ASN A 112 16.20 -8.39 6.00
C ASN A 112 16.19 -7.13 5.12
N ARG A 113 17.23 -6.92 4.30
CA ARG A 113 17.24 -5.85 3.30
C ARG A 113 16.11 -5.99 2.29
N ALA A 114 15.76 -7.20 1.88
CA ALA A 114 14.60 -7.42 1.01
C ALA A 114 13.29 -7.07 1.72
N LEU A 115 13.10 -7.49 2.98
CA LEU A 115 11.92 -7.11 3.76
C LEU A 115 11.79 -5.60 3.94
N ILE A 116 12.88 -4.92 4.27
CA ILE A 116 12.92 -3.45 4.42
C ILE A 116 12.56 -2.77 3.10
N ARG A 117 13.13 -3.19 1.97
CA ARG A 117 12.80 -2.62 0.65
C ARG A 117 11.32 -2.81 0.28
N ARG A 118 10.76 -3.99 0.55
CA ARG A 118 9.33 -4.28 0.33
C ARG A 118 8.46 -3.38 1.21
N MET A 119 8.82 -3.19 2.49
CA MET A 119 8.07 -2.33 3.38
C MET A 119 8.16 -0.86 2.94
N LEU A 120 9.36 -0.38 2.60
CA LEU A 120 9.60 0.97 2.11
C LEU A 120 8.74 1.31 0.88
N ILE A 121 8.74 0.46 -0.15
CA ILE A 121 7.94 0.72 -1.36
C ILE A 121 6.45 0.69 -1.07
N LYS A 122 5.98 -0.21 -0.18
CA LYS A 122 4.57 -0.27 0.20
C LYS A 122 4.13 0.98 0.97
N CYS A 123 4.90 1.41 1.97
CA CYS A 123 4.63 2.67 2.67
C CYS A 123 4.56 3.84 1.68
N SER A 124 5.50 3.89 0.74
CA SER A 124 5.54 4.94 -0.29
C SER A 124 4.32 4.92 -1.21
N ASP A 125 3.86 3.72 -1.64
CA ASP A 125 2.74 3.54 -2.56
C ASP A 125 1.41 4.05 -1.95
N VAL A 126 1.18 3.81 -0.66
CA VAL A 126 -0.03 4.24 0.07
C VAL A 126 0.18 5.44 1.00
N ALA A 127 1.21 6.27 0.80
CA ALA A 127 1.53 7.38 1.70
C ALA A 127 0.55 8.56 1.67
N ASN A 128 -0.50 8.53 0.83
CA ASN A 128 -1.44 9.64 0.66
C ASN A 128 -2.06 10.15 1.99
N PRO A 129 -2.43 9.29 2.97
CA PRO A 129 -2.96 9.74 4.26
C PRO A 129 -1.94 10.42 5.17
N THR A 130 -0.63 10.32 4.89
CA THR A 130 0.45 10.94 5.68
C THR A 130 1.00 12.24 5.08
N GLN A 131 0.38 12.71 3.99
CA GLN A 131 0.71 13.99 3.35
C GLN A 131 0.00 15.17 4.01
N ALA A 132 0.38 16.39 3.64
CA ALA A 132 -0.38 17.59 3.98
C ALA A 132 -1.87 17.43 3.58
N VAL A 133 -2.78 18.01 4.36
CA VAL A 133 -4.23 17.75 4.26
C VAL A 133 -4.81 18.03 2.87
N ASP A 134 -4.32 19.07 2.18
CA ASP A 134 -4.72 19.43 0.82
C ASP A 134 -4.34 18.33 -0.19
N LEU A 135 -3.13 17.79 -0.08
CA LEU A 135 -2.67 16.66 -0.89
C LEU A 135 -3.42 15.38 -0.54
N CYS A 136 -3.62 15.09 0.75
CA CYS A 136 -4.40 13.93 1.22
C CYS A 136 -5.80 13.93 0.60
N VAL A 137 -6.49 15.07 0.65
CA VAL A 137 -7.83 15.26 0.06
C VAL A 137 -7.78 15.14 -1.46
N ALA A 138 -6.80 15.74 -2.13
CA ALA A 138 -6.65 15.64 -3.58
C ALA A 138 -6.48 14.18 -4.03
N TRP A 139 -5.63 13.41 -3.35
CA TRP A 139 -5.42 11.99 -3.65
C TRP A 139 -6.63 11.14 -3.36
N ALA A 140 -7.31 11.35 -2.22
CA ALA A 140 -8.55 10.66 -1.89
C ALA A 140 -9.63 10.86 -2.96
N ASN A 141 -9.76 12.07 -3.50
CA ASN A 141 -10.71 12.35 -4.58
C ASN A 141 -10.30 11.68 -5.91
N ARG A 142 -9.01 11.71 -6.26
CA ARG A 142 -8.51 11.07 -7.49
C ARG A 142 -8.75 9.57 -7.50
N ILE A 143 -8.38 8.87 -6.41
CA ILE A 143 -8.58 7.42 -6.33
C ILE A 143 -10.08 7.06 -6.26
N SER A 144 -10.89 7.88 -5.58
CA SER A 144 -12.34 7.68 -5.55
C SER A 144 -12.94 7.81 -6.95
N GLN A 145 -12.49 8.78 -7.76
CA GLN A 145 -12.95 8.93 -9.13
C GLN A 145 -12.53 7.74 -10.01
N GLU A 146 -11.32 7.20 -9.84
CA GLU A 146 -10.89 5.99 -10.53
C GLU A 146 -11.81 4.80 -10.21
N TYR A 147 -12.13 4.59 -8.93
CA TYR A 147 -13.06 3.53 -8.51
C TYR A 147 -14.49 3.76 -9.02
N PHE A 148 -14.98 5.01 -9.02
CA PHE A 148 -16.29 5.32 -9.59
C PHE A 148 -16.35 4.99 -11.09
N ASN A 149 -15.31 5.35 -11.85
CA ASN A 149 -15.23 5.04 -13.27
C ASN A 149 -15.24 3.52 -13.51
N GLN A 150 -14.55 2.75 -12.67
CA GLN A 150 -14.60 1.30 -12.74
C GLN A 150 -16.01 0.76 -12.46
N THR A 151 -16.63 1.18 -11.35
CA THR A 151 -17.99 0.74 -10.97
C THR A 151 -19.02 1.07 -12.05
N ASP A 152 -18.93 2.24 -12.66
CA ASP A 152 -19.80 2.66 -13.77
C ASP A 152 -19.62 1.74 -14.99
N GLU A 153 -18.37 1.43 -15.33
CA GLU A 153 -18.03 0.56 -16.47
C GLU A 153 -18.47 -0.90 -16.24
N GLU A 154 -18.33 -1.42 -15.02
CA GLU A 154 -18.81 -2.75 -14.62
C GLU A 154 -20.32 -2.85 -14.81
N LYS A 155 -21.08 -1.88 -14.31
CA LYS A 155 -22.54 -1.80 -14.50
C LYS A 155 -22.91 -1.69 -15.97
N ARG A 156 -22.25 -0.80 -16.73
CA ARG A 156 -22.52 -0.58 -18.16
C ARG A 156 -22.32 -1.84 -18.98
N ARG A 157 -21.33 -2.67 -18.62
CA ARG A 157 -21.02 -3.93 -19.31
C ARG A 157 -21.75 -5.15 -18.73
N GLY A 158 -22.57 -4.99 -17.70
CA GLY A 158 -23.22 -6.10 -17.00
C GLY A 158 -22.24 -7.06 -16.34
N LEU A 159 -21.07 -6.55 -15.92
CA LEU A 159 -20.07 -7.31 -15.17
C LEU A 159 -20.42 -7.30 -13.66
N PRO A 160 -19.95 -8.30 -12.89
CA PRO A 160 -20.05 -8.24 -11.43
C PRO A 160 -19.34 -7.00 -10.88
N VAL A 161 -20.05 -6.21 -10.06
CA VAL A 161 -19.47 -5.04 -9.41
C VAL A 161 -18.62 -5.48 -8.23
N VAL A 162 -17.31 -5.29 -8.32
CA VAL A 162 -16.34 -5.77 -7.33
C VAL A 162 -16.10 -4.78 -6.18
N MET A 163 -16.46 -3.51 -6.37
CA MET A 163 -16.32 -2.44 -5.38
C MET A 163 -17.67 -1.72 -5.13
N PRO A 164 -18.68 -2.42 -4.59
CA PRO A 164 -20.04 -1.88 -4.46
C PRO A 164 -20.14 -0.62 -3.58
N VAL A 165 -19.21 -0.42 -2.64
CA VAL A 165 -19.15 0.78 -1.80
C VAL A 165 -18.70 2.02 -2.57
N PHE A 166 -17.93 1.84 -3.65
CA PHE A 166 -17.42 2.92 -4.50
C PHE A 166 -18.35 3.16 -5.68
N ASP A 167 -19.59 3.50 -5.37
CA ASP A 167 -20.59 4.00 -6.31
C ASP A 167 -20.74 5.51 -6.15
N ARG A 168 -20.56 6.28 -7.23
CA ARG A 168 -20.62 7.75 -7.18
C ARG A 168 -21.93 8.31 -6.63
N SER A 169 -23.02 7.53 -6.68
CA SER A 169 -24.34 7.94 -6.20
C SER A 169 -24.52 7.79 -4.68
N SER A 170 -23.69 6.97 -4.02
CA SER A 170 -23.90 6.58 -2.62
C SER A 170 -22.65 6.56 -1.75
N CYS A 171 -21.46 6.58 -2.36
CA CYS A 171 -20.18 6.54 -1.65
C CYS A 171 -19.99 7.78 -0.78
N SER A 172 -19.55 7.57 0.46
CA SER A 172 -19.01 8.62 1.33
C SER A 172 -17.49 8.51 1.32
N ILE A 173 -16.82 9.45 0.66
CA ILE A 173 -15.36 9.49 0.59
C ILE A 173 -14.77 9.57 2.01
N PRO A 174 -15.24 10.45 2.92
CA PRO A 174 -14.72 10.50 4.29
C PRO A 174 -14.80 9.16 5.01
N LYS A 175 -15.94 8.48 4.94
CA LYS A 175 -16.13 7.16 5.57
C LYS A 175 -15.18 6.12 4.98
N SER A 176 -15.04 6.08 3.65
CA SER A 176 -14.12 5.16 2.97
C SER A 176 -12.66 5.43 3.34
N GLN A 177 -12.24 6.69 3.47
CA GLN A 177 -10.88 7.05 3.89
C GLN A 177 -10.60 6.62 5.34
N ILE A 178 -11.55 6.85 6.26
CA ILE A 178 -11.45 6.37 7.64
C ILE A 178 -11.27 4.85 7.67
N SER A 179 -12.12 4.10 6.97
CA SER A 179 -12.03 2.63 6.93
C SER A 179 -10.72 2.13 6.31
N PHE A 180 -10.23 2.81 5.27
CA PHE A 180 -8.94 2.48 4.68
C PHE A 180 -7.78 2.74 5.66
N ILE A 181 -7.81 3.87 6.37
CA ILE A 181 -6.78 4.20 7.35
C ILE A 181 -6.78 3.19 8.50
N ASP A 182 -7.95 2.90 9.07
CA ASP A 182 -8.11 1.95 10.18
C ASP A 182 -7.64 0.54 9.80
N TYR A 183 -7.92 0.09 8.57
CA TYR A 183 -7.70 -1.30 8.18
C TYR A 183 -6.31 -1.59 7.61
N PHE A 184 -5.67 -0.62 6.95
CA PHE A 184 -4.38 -0.84 6.27
C PHE A 184 -3.26 0.09 6.74
N ILE A 185 -3.57 1.33 7.10
CA ILE A 185 -2.55 2.38 7.16
C ILE A 185 -1.98 2.50 8.58
N MET A 186 -2.82 2.46 9.61
CA MET A 186 -2.39 2.70 10.99
C MET A 186 -1.28 1.73 11.41
N ASP A 187 -1.56 0.42 11.41
CA ASP A 187 -0.59 -0.62 11.80
C ASP A 187 0.66 -0.62 10.91
N MET A 188 0.49 -0.31 9.62
CA MET A 188 1.59 -0.31 8.65
C MET A 188 2.55 0.86 8.91
N PHE A 189 2.03 2.06 9.15
CA PHE A 189 2.84 3.24 9.45
C PHE A 189 3.37 3.22 10.88
N ASP A 190 2.64 2.69 11.85
CA ASP A 190 3.17 2.44 13.21
C ASP A 190 4.40 1.53 13.17
N ALA A 191 4.33 0.43 12.40
CA ALA A 191 5.47 -0.47 12.24
C ALA A 191 6.66 0.19 11.53
N TRP A 192 6.38 1.02 10.52
CA TRP A 192 7.42 1.73 9.78
C TRP A 192 8.06 2.85 10.60
N ASP A 193 7.27 3.61 11.35
CA ASP A 193 7.71 4.66 12.26
C ASP A 193 8.61 4.10 13.36
N ALA A 194 8.20 2.99 13.98
CA ALA A 194 9.02 2.29 14.97
C ALA A 194 10.39 1.83 14.44
N PHE A 195 10.53 1.64 13.12
CA PHE A 195 11.79 1.28 12.47
C PHE A 195 12.60 2.49 12.00
N SER A 196 11.93 3.52 11.48
CA SER A 196 12.58 4.59 10.70
C SER A 196 12.49 6.00 11.31
N ASP A 197 11.78 6.16 12.44
CA ASP A 197 11.58 7.42 13.16
C ASP A 197 11.04 8.53 12.24
N THR A 198 9.75 8.46 11.94
CA THR A 198 9.05 9.35 10.99
C THR A 198 7.86 10.09 11.65
N PRO A 199 8.10 10.83 12.75
CA PRO A 199 7.03 11.42 13.55
C PRO A 199 6.17 12.42 12.77
N GLU A 200 6.73 13.13 11.79
CA GLU A 200 6.00 14.08 10.95
C GLU A 200 4.92 13.40 10.10
N LEU A 201 5.21 12.20 9.59
CA LEU A 201 4.23 11.41 8.81
C LEU A 201 3.09 10.94 9.70
N MET A 202 3.41 10.53 10.94
CA MET A 202 2.42 10.13 11.94
C MET A 202 1.55 11.31 12.39
N GLU A 203 2.12 12.50 12.57
CA GLU A 203 1.35 13.71 12.89
C GLU A 203 0.34 14.05 11.79
N HIS A 204 0.76 14.02 10.52
CA HIS A 204 -0.13 14.20 9.39
C HIS A 204 -1.21 13.12 9.32
N LEU A 205 -0.86 11.86 9.54
CA LEU A 205 -1.82 10.75 9.55
C LEU A 205 -2.94 10.98 10.57
N HIS A 206 -2.58 11.32 11.81
CA HIS A 206 -3.54 11.60 12.87
C HIS A 206 -4.39 12.83 12.57
N THR A 207 -3.78 13.88 12.02
CA THR A 207 -4.48 15.12 11.62
C THR A 207 -5.50 14.85 10.52
N ASN A 208 -5.10 14.12 9.48
CA ASN A 208 -5.97 13.76 8.36
C ASN A 208 -7.08 12.80 8.79
N TYR A 209 -6.80 11.87 9.71
CA TYR A 209 -7.82 10.99 10.27
C TYR A 209 -8.92 11.79 11.00
N LYS A 210 -8.54 12.77 11.83
CA LYS A 210 -9.47 13.70 12.49
C LYS A 210 -10.26 14.52 11.47
N TYR A 211 -9.59 15.06 10.45
CA TYR A 211 -10.24 15.78 9.36
C TYR A 211 -11.35 14.94 8.72
N TRP A 212 -11.08 13.67 8.36
CA TRP A 212 -12.09 12.82 7.74
C TRP A 212 -13.25 12.49 8.67
N LYS A 213 -13.01 12.29 9.97
CA LYS A 213 -14.09 12.12 10.97
C LYS A 213 -15.01 13.33 11.01
N GLU A 214 -14.45 14.54 11.01
CA GLU A 214 -15.24 15.77 10.96
C GLU A 214 -16.05 15.91 9.67
N GLN A 215 -15.49 15.51 8.52
CA GLN A 215 -16.23 15.55 7.24
C GLN A 215 -17.36 14.52 7.21
N GLU A 216 -17.14 13.31 7.72
CA GLU A 216 -18.18 12.27 7.84
C GLU A 216 -19.33 12.74 8.73
N ASP A 217 -19.02 13.37 9.87
CA ASP A 217 -20.02 13.97 10.75
C ASP A 217 -20.82 15.10 10.08
N LYS A 218 -20.15 15.95 9.28
CA LYS A 218 -20.82 17.00 8.50
C LYS A 218 -21.75 16.40 7.45
N GLU A 219 -21.31 15.39 6.71
CA GLU A 219 -22.14 14.66 5.73
C GLU A 219 -23.36 14.03 6.40
N ARG A 220 -23.17 13.37 7.54
CA ARG A 220 -24.25 12.72 8.31
C ARG A 220 -25.28 13.73 8.80
N LYS A 221 -24.84 14.86 9.37
CA LYS A 221 -25.74 15.94 9.81
C LYS A 221 -26.54 16.53 8.65
N LYS A 222 -25.90 16.75 7.49
CA LYS A 222 -26.59 17.26 6.30
C LYS A 222 -27.71 16.33 5.81
N LYS A 223 -27.45 15.02 5.78
CA LYS A 223 -28.46 14.01 5.40
C LYS A 223 -29.66 13.99 6.36
N LEU A 224 -29.44 14.18 7.66
CA LEU A 224 -30.53 14.27 8.64
C LEU A 224 -31.41 15.51 8.39
N VAL A 225 -30.80 16.66 8.11
CA VAL A 225 -31.53 17.92 7.82
C VAL A 225 -32.29 17.86 6.49
N GLU A 226 -31.76 17.18 5.48
CA GLU A 226 -32.41 17.03 4.17
C GLU A 226 -33.50 15.94 4.17
N GLY A 227 -33.37 14.90 5.00
CA GLY A 227 -34.36 13.85 5.17
C GLY A 227 -35.60 14.26 5.98
N ASP A 228 -35.52 15.35 6.74
CA ASP A 228 -36.63 15.95 7.51
C ASP A 228 -37.41 17.03 6.73
N LYS A 229 -37.11 17.24 5.43
CA LYS A 229 -37.92 18.15 4.59
C LYS A 229 -39.20 17.44 4.15
N PRO A 230 -40.39 18.02 4.44
CA PRO A 230 -41.69 17.42 4.11
C PRO A 230 -41.95 17.33 2.60
#